data_AF-A0A958QJM5-F1
#
_entry.id   AF-A0A958QJM5-F1
#
_cell.length_a   1.000
_cell.length_b   1.000
_cell.length_c   1.000
_cell.angle_alpha   90.00
_cell.angle_beta   90.00
_cell.angle_gamma   90.00
#
_symmetry.space_group_name_H-M   'P 1'
#
loop_
_entity.id
_entity.type
_entity.pdbx_description
1 polymer ?
#
loop_
_entity_poly.entity_id
_entity_poly.type
_entity_poly.pdbx_seq_one_letter_code
_entity_poly.pdbx_strand_id
1 'polypeptide(L)'
;STSSIEKFDSDGVRVTTNYPFTVSTTIQKVRTISGDRFAVTYTGGNDSVSIRNNDGTASTTVASGLACGTNCDPTDILELPDGRFLISYQIAAVQGIELYSSTFVRIGTFFQNSTLLQNISSMALLANGNVLACSSTFNVCEQLAISGSVGVRVGSSAFIDDASRVRQPTDVVVVP
;
A
#
# COMPACT_ATOMS: atom_id res chain seq x y z
N SER A 1 -1.57 -5.95 -17.47
CA SER A 1 -1.87 -7.22 -16.77
C SER A 1 -1.88 -6.94 -15.28
N THR A 2 -2.77 -7.56 -14.49
CA THR A 2 -2.74 -7.46 -13.01
C THR A 2 -1.79 -8.47 -12.39
N SER A 3 -1.07 -9.26 -13.19
CA SER A 3 -0.18 -10.33 -12.73
C SER A 3 1.27 -10.16 -13.19
N SER A 4 1.61 -9.06 -13.87
CA SER A 4 2.99 -8.79 -14.30
C SER A 4 3.38 -7.34 -14.06
N ILE A 5 4.61 -7.11 -13.62
CA ILE A 5 5.20 -5.78 -13.48
C ILE A 5 6.24 -5.61 -14.58
N GLU A 6 6.14 -4.48 -15.31
CA GLU A 6 7.10 -4.08 -16.33
C GLU A 6 7.95 -2.92 -15.81
N LYS A 7 9.18 -2.81 -16.32
CA LYS A 7 10.07 -1.70 -16.03
C LYS A 7 10.52 -1.06 -17.34
N PHE A 8 10.61 0.26 -17.31
CA PHE A 8 11.14 1.09 -18.38
C PHE A 8 12.23 1.98 -17.78
N ASP A 9 13.28 2.26 -18.56
CA ASP A 9 14.31 3.21 -18.16
C ASP A 9 13.85 4.67 -18.37
N SER A 10 14.73 5.62 -18.08
CA SER A 10 14.47 7.06 -18.23
C SER A 10 14.19 7.48 -19.67
N ASP A 11 14.64 6.70 -20.66
CA ASP A 11 14.41 6.95 -22.08
C ASP A 11 13.13 6.25 -22.58
N GLY A 12 12.41 5.55 -21.69
CA GLY A 12 11.20 4.81 -22.01
C GLY A 12 11.47 3.47 -22.69
N VAL A 13 12.71 2.97 -22.69
CA VAL A 13 13.04 1.65 -23.24
C VAL A 13 12.70 0.59 -22.20
N ARG A 14 12.02 -0.46 -22.64
CA ARG A 14 11.62 -1.58 -21.77
C ARG A 14 12.87 -2.33 -21.29
N VAL A 15 12.99 -2.48 -19.98
CA VAL A 15 14.04 -3.30 -19.36
C VAL A 15 13.64 -4.77 -19.49
N THR A 16 14.56 -5.61 -19.99
CA THR A 16 14.30 -7.05 -20.25
C THR A 16 15.02 -7.98 -19.28
N THR A 17 16.00 -7.48 -18.52
CA THR A 17 16.66 -8.26 -17.47
C THR A 17 15.74 -8.33 -16.26
N ASN A 18 15.34 -9.53 -15.85
CA ASN A 18 14.41 -9.80 -14.73
C ASN A 18 12.99 -9.19 -14.87
N TYR A 19 12.70 -8.51 -15.97
CA TYR A 19 11.40 -7.93 -16.29
C TYR A 19 10.89 -8.40 -17.67
N PRO A 20 9.57 -8.56 -17.87
CA PRO A 20 8.55 -8.46 -16.82
C PRO A 20 8.70 -9.63 -15.86
N PHE A 21 8.52 -9.40 -14.56
CA PHE A 21 8.29 -10.50 -13.65
C PHE A 21 6.79 -10.73 -13.50
N THR A 22 6.42 -12.01 -13.52
CA THR A 22 5.04 -12.44 -13.40
C THR A 22 4.83 -13.06 -12.03
N VAL A 23 3.70 -12.76 -11.40
CA VAL A 23 3.25 -13.39 -10.16
C VAL A 23 2.01 -14.22 -10.45
N SER A 24 1.78 -15.27 -9.66
CA SER A 24 0.59 -16.12 -9.77
C SER A 24 -0.66 -15.50 -9.12
N THR A 25 -0.50 -14.35 -8.46
CA THR A 25 -1.53 -13.64 -7.69
C THR A 25 -1.90 -12.32 -8.34
N THR A 26 -2.88 -11.61 -7.79
CA THR A 26 -3.29 -10.29 -8.30
C THR A 26 -2.48 -9.20 -7.61
N ILE A 27 -1.74 -8.42 -8.38
CA ILE A 27 -1.07 -7.21 -7.89
C ILE A 27 -2.14 -6.15 -7.64
N GLN A 28 -2.20 -5.65 -6.40
CA GLN A 28 -3.04 -4.51 -6.04
C GLN A 28 -2.33 -3.19 -6.23
N LYS A 29 -1.08 -3.10 -5.75
CA LYS A 29 -0.34 -1.84 -5.75
C LYS A 29 1.16 -2.06 -5.84
N VAL A 30 1.85 -1.05 -6.38
CA VAL A 30 3.31 -0.95 -6.42
C VAL A 30 3.70 0.39 -5.83
N ARG A 31 4.69 0.42 -4.94
CA ARG A 31 5.12 1.64 -4.23
C ARG A 31 6.64 1.72 -4.19
N THR A 32 7.25 2.84 -4.58
CA THR A 32 8.66 3.10 -4.24
C THR A 32 8.80 3.14 -2.74
N ILE A 33 9.88 2.54 -2.24
CA ILE A 33 10.34 2.68 -0.87
C ILE A 33 11.84 3.02 -0.89
N SER A 34 12.38 3.35 0.26
CA SER A 34 13.78 3.72 0.45
C SER A 34 14.74 2.60 0.03
N GLY A 35 15.92 3.01 -0.44
CA GLY A 35 17.04 2.10 -0.73
C GLY A 35 16.97 1.41 -2.09
N ASP A 36 16.50 2.07 -3.13
CA ASP A 36 16.36 1.52 -4.50
C ASP A 36 15.51 0.24 -4.53
N ARG A 37 14.35 0.31 -3.88
CA ARG A 37 13.43 -0.81 -3.71
C ARG A 37 12.00 -0.35 -3.97
N PHE A 38 11.15 -1.33 -4.17
CA PHE A 38 9.71 -1.12 -4.20
C PHE A 38 8.98 -2.21 -3.44
N ALA A 39 7.81 -1.86 -2.92
CA ALA A 39 6.88 -2.79 -2.32
C ALA A 39 5.77 -3.12 -3.30
N VAL A 40 5.28 -4.35 -3.24
CA VAL A 40 4.14 -4.82 -4.02
C VAL A 40 3.15 -5.47 -3.08
N THR A 41 1.89 -5.04 -3.12
CA THR A 41 0.80 -5.68 -2.40
C THR A 41 0.06 -6.64 -3.33
N TYR A 42 -0.26 -7.84 -2.83
CA TYR A 42 -0.95 -8.87 -3.60
C TYR A 42 -2.21 -9.35 -2.91
N THR A 43 -3.24 -9.64 -3.69
CA THR A 43 -4.42 -10.40 -3.24
C THR A 43 -4.54 -11.73 -3.95
N GLY A 44 -5.16 -12.67 -3.24
CA GLY A 44 -5.30 -14.06 -3.65
C GLY A 44 -4.10 -14.89 -3.23
N GLY A 45 -4.36 -16.11 -2.74
CA GLY A 45 -3.34 -17.01 -2.23
C GLY A 45 -2.98 -16.72 -0.78
N ASN A 46 -1.74 -16.32 -0.52
CA ASN A 46 -1.22 -16.05 0.83
C ASN A 46 -1.30 -14.57 1.25
N ASP A 47 -2.01 -13.73 0.48
CA ASP A 47 -2.25 -12.28 0.67
C ASP A 47 -1.11 -11.56 1.41
N SER A 48 -0.16 -11.07 0.63
CA SER A 48 1.12 -10.66 1.18
C SER A 48 1.59 -9.33 0.60
N VAL A 49 2.58 -8.76 1.26
CA VAL A 49 3.38 -7.69 0.71
C VAL A 49 4.77 -8.24 0.43
N SER A 50 5.27 -8.08 -0.79
CA SER A 50 6.68 -8.36 -1.09
C SER A 50 7.46 -7.08 -1.23
N ILE A 51 8.64 -7.05 -0.67
CA ILE A 51 9.66 -6.06 -0.95
C ILE A 51 10.58 -6.61 -2.01
N ARG A 52 10.85 -5.80 -3.02
CA ARG A 52 11.70 -6.15 -4.16
C ARG A 52 12.77 -5.10 -4.37
N ASN A 53 13.92 -5.55 -4.84
CA ASN A 53 14.96 -4.66 -5.34
C ASN A 53 14.51 -4.06 -6.68
N ASN A 54 15.10 -2.94 -7.10
CA ASN A 54 14.77 -2.27 -8.36
C ASN A 54 14.96 -3.15 -9.62
N ASP A 55 15.76 -4.22 -9.53
CA ASP A 55 15.91 -5.22 -10.58
C ASP A 55 14.81 -6.30 -10.59
N GLY A 56 13.80 -6.21 -9.71
CA GLY A 56 12.66 -7.13 -9.63
C GLY A 56 12.90 -8.39 -8.80
N THR A 57 14.12 -8.59 -8.28
CA THR A 57 14.42 -9.71 -7.38
C THR A 57 13.72 -9.53 -6.03
N ALA A 58 13.23 -10.63 -5.46
CA ALA A 58 12.55 -10.60 -4.17
C ALA A 58 13.57 -10.41 -3.04
N SER A 59 13.33 -9.42 -2.17
CA SER A 59 14.15 -9.13 -1.00
C SER A 59 13.55 -9.78 0.26
N THR A 60 12.26 -9.55 0.52
CA THR A 60 11.58 -10.05 1.72
C THR A 60 10.09 -10.14 1.45
N THR A 61 9.41 -11.13 2.06
CA THR A 61 7.95 -11.18 2.12
C THR A 61 7.51 -10.81 3.53
N VAL A 62 6.62 -9.83 3.64
CA VAL A 62 6.03 -9.40 4.90
C VAL A 62 4.97 -10.41 5.31
N ALA A 63 5.03 -10.88 6.56
CA ALA A 63 4.01 -11.76 7.10
C ALA A 63 2.63 -11.08 7.07
N SER A 64 1.57 -11.88 6.93
CA SER A 64 0.20 -11.38 6.94
C SER A 64 -0.12 -10.59 8.23
N GLY A 65 -0.85 -9.48 8.08
CA GLY A 65 -1.24 -8.59 9.17
C GLY A 65 -2.51 -9.03 9.91
N LEU A 66 -3.06 -8.13 10.73
CA LEU A 66 -4.36 -8.16 11.43
C LEU A 66 -4.82 -9.52 11.95
N ALA A 67 -3.91 -10.33 12.53
CA ALA A 67 -4.24 -11.66 13.03
C ALA A 67 -5.10 -12.50 12.06
N CYS A 68 -5.01 -12.23 10.76
CA CYS A 68 -5.84 -12.88 9.78
C CYS A 68 -5.10 -14.14 9.29
N GLY A 69 -5.76 -15.28 9.43
CA GLY A 69 -5.21 -16.57 9.01
C GLY A 69 -5.31 -16.78 7.50
N THR A 70 -6.41 -16.32 6.90
CA THR A 70 -6.71 -16.40 5.46
C THR A 70 -7.43 -15.12 5.01
N ASN A 71 -7.23 -14.70 3.76
CA ASN A 71 -7.86 -13.54 3.12
C ASN A 71 -7.43 -12.20 3.72
N CYS A 72 -6.12 -11.99 3.83
CA CYS A 72 -5.49 -10.79 4.38
C CYS A 72 -5.20 -9.75 3.31
N ASP A 73 -6.19 -9.32 2.52
CA ASP A 73 -5.97 -8.54 1.31
C ASP A 73 -5.28 -7.19 1.61
N PRO A 74 -3.94 -7.06 1.43
CA PRO A 74 -3.26 -5.80 1.59
C PRO A 74 -3.54 -4.94 0.36
N THR A 75 -3.96 -3.71 0.59
CA THR A 75 -4.40 -2.83 -0.50
C THR A 75 -3.44 -1.70 -0.78
N ASP A 76 -2.65 -1.30 0.22
CA ASP A 76 -1.63 -0.30 0.05
C ASP A 76 -0.55 -0.43 1.14
N ILE A 77 0.62 0.12 0.85
CA ILE A 77 1.74 0.22 1.78
C ILE A 77 2.38 1.61 1.66
N LEU A 78 2.71 2.19 2.80
CA LEU A 78 3.32 3.51 2.89
C LEU A 78 4.51 3.45 3.86
N GLU A 79 5.69 3.81 3.37
CA GLU A 79 6.87 4.00 4.23
C GLU A 79 6.81 5.37 4.90
N LEU A 80 7.11 5.40 6.19
CA LEU A 80 7.22 6.61 7.00
C LEU A 80 8.67 7.11 7.02
N PRO A 81 8.92 8.40 7.34
CA PRO A 81 10.28 8.97 7.32
C PRO A 81 11.26 8.30 8.30
N ASP A 82 10.76 7.62 9.32
CA ASP A 82 11.55 6.86 10.29
C ASP A 82 11.79 5.39 9.87
N GLY A 83 11.41 5.03 8.64
CA GLY A 83 11.56 3.70 8.07
C GLY A 83 10.51 2.69 8.55
N ARG A 84 9.54 3.09 9.39
CA ARG A 84 8.37 2.24 9.68
C ARG A 84 7.44 2.18 8.48
N PHE A 85 6.56 1.17 8.45
CA PHE A 85 5.60 1.00 7.37
C PHE A 85 4.17 0.98 7.88
N LEU A 86 3.28 1.63 7.15
CA LEU A 86 1.84 1.46 7.28
C LEU A 86 1.35 0.54 6.18
N ILE A 87 0.56 -0.46 6.52
CA ILE A 87 -0.08 -1.35 5.55
C ILE A 87 -1.58 -1.31 5.77
N SER A 88 -2.34 -0.97 4.74
CA SER A 88 -3.80 -1.04 4.80
C SER A 88 -4.25 -2.43 4.38
N TYR A 89 -5.15 -3.00 5.16
CA TYR A 89 -5.73 -4.31 4.92
C TYR A 89 -7.24 -4.20 4.74
N GLN A 90 -7.76 -4.99 3.80
CA GLN A 90 -9.18 -5.23 3.63
C GLN A 90 -9.48 -6.67 4.03
N ILE A 91 -10.01 -6.88 5.24
CA ILE A 91 -10.61 -8.17 5.59
C ILE A 91 -12.08 -7.96 5.94
N ALA A 92 -12.93 -8.95 5.65
CA ALA A 92 -14.39 -8.81 5.77
C ALA A 92 -14.87 -8.35 7.16
N ALA A 93 -14.14 -8.69 8.23
CA ALA A 93 -14.51 -8.38 9.61
C ALA A 93 -13.67 -7.26 10.28
N VAL A 94 -12.50 -6.92 9.75
CA VAL A 94 -11.50 -6.07 10.44
C VAL A 94 -10.78 -5.23 9.39
N GLN A 95 -11.21 -3.98 9.22
CA GLN A 95 -10.60 -3.12 8.21
C GLN A 95 -9.81 -2.02 8.88
N GLY A 96 -8.59 -1.80 8.43
CA GLY A 96 -7.72 -0.85 9.08
C GLY A 96 -6.33 -0.75 8.49
N ILE A 97 -5.51 -0.01 9.22
CA ILE A 97 -4.12 0.25 8.91
C ILE A 97 -3.31 -0.34 10.05
N GLU A 98 -2.30 -1.13 9.71
CA GLU A 98 -1.33 -1.66 10.65
C GLU A 98 0.00 -0.95 10.53
N LEU A 99 0.72 -0.88 11.65
CA LEU A 99 2.06 -0.34 11.73
C LEU A 99 3.08 -1.48 11.86
N TYR A 100 4.15 -1.39 11.07
CA TYR A 100 5.27 -2.31 11.05
C TYR A 100 6.59 -1.58 11.27
N SER A 101 7.57 -2.28 11.83
CA SER A 101 8.95 -1.80 11.91
C SER A 101 9.61 -1.73 10.53
N SER A 102 10.81 -1.17 10.47
CA SER A 102 11.66 -1.17 9.26
C SER A 102 12.09 -2.57 8.78
N THR A 103 11.95 -3.57 9.64
CA THR A 103 12.20 -4.99 9.35
C THR A 103 10.90 -5.78 9.18
N PHE A 104 9.77 -5.10 9.00
CA PHE A 104 8.45 -5.70 8.78
C PHE A 104 7.95 -6.58 9.93
N VAL A 105 8.38 -6.28 11.16
CA VAL A 105 7.77 -6.84 12.37
C VAL A 105 6.54 -6.00 12.72
N ARG A 106 5.39 -6.67 12.90
CA ARG A 106 4.14 -6.00 13.29
C ARG A 106 4.31 -5.30 14.65
N ILE A 107 4.07 -3.99 14.68
CA ILE A 107 4.08 -3.18 15.91
C ILE A 107 2.67 -3.14 16.51
N GLY A 108 1.64 -2.98 15.68
CA GLY A 108 0.26 -2.93 16.15
C GLY A 108 -0.71 -2.33 15.16
N THR A 109 -1.97 -2.18 15.58
CA THR A 109 -2.99 -1.48 14.81
C THR A 109 -2.72 0.02 14.86
N PHE A 110 -2.49 0.65 13.71
CA PHE A 110 -2.32 2.10 13.60
C PHE A 110 -3.68 2.80 13.66
N PHE A 111 -4.63 2.37 12.83
CA PHE A 111 -5.97 2.95 12.80
C PHE A 111 -7.02 1.90 12.43
N GLN A 112 -8.13 1.87 13.16
CA GLN A 112 -9.26 1.00 12.88
C GLN A 112 -10.57 1.67 13.28
N ASN A 113 -11.33 2.11 12.29
CA ASN A 113 -12.71 2.56 12.47
C ASN A 113 -13.48 2.36 11.16
N SER A 114 -14.20 1.24 11.06
CA SER A 114 -14.94 0.86 9.87
C SER A 114 -16.16 1.74 9.57
N THR A 115 -16.56 2.63 10.48
CA THR A 115 -17.62 3.62 10.24
C THR A 115 -17.11 4.86 9.49
N LEU A 116 -15.79 5.07 9.45
CA LEU A 116 -15.15 6.22 8.81
C LEU A 116 -14.31 5.81 7.61
N LEU A 117 -13.57 4.71 7.75
CA LEU A 117 -12.76 4.14 6.69
C LEU A 117 -13.11 2.67 6.51
N GLN A 118 -13.79 2.38 5.40
CA GLN A 118 -14.06 1.03 4.93
C GLN A 118 -13.43 0.83 3.54
N ASN A 119 -12.83 -0.32 3.27
CA ASN A 119 -12.12 -0.65 2.04
C ASN A 119 -11.09 0.43 1.69
N ILE A 120 -10.10 0.59 2.57
CA ILE A 120 -9.01 1.56 2.37
C ILE A 120 -8.28 1.16 1.09
N SER A 121 -8.25 2.03 0.09
CA SER A 121 -7.69 1.76 -1.24
C SER A 121 -6.40 2.52 -1.50
N SER A 122 -6.16 3.60 -0.77
CA SER A 122 -4.96 4.40 -0.93
C SER A 122 -4.55 5.10 0.35
N MET A 123 -3.25 5.22 0.57
CA MET A 123 -2.62 6.03 1.61
C MET A 123 -1.60 7.00 1.01
N ALA A 124 -1.40 8.15 1.63
CA ALA A 124 -0.33 9.08 1.26
C ALA A 124 0.21 9.79 2.49
N LEU A 125 1.52 10.03 2.52
CA LEU A 125 2.12 10.90 3.53
C LEU A 125 2.03 12.36 3.05
N LEU A 126 1.44 13.22 3.86
CA LEU A 126 1.35 14.65 3.61
C LEU A 126 2.62 15.36 4.10
N ALA A 127 2.90 16.53 3.54
CA ALA A 127 4.09 17.33 3.90
C ALA A 127 4.13 17.73 5.39
N ASN A 128 2.99 17.76 6.06
CA ASN A 128 2.89 18.02 7.50
C ASN A 128 3.09 16.77 8.38
N GLY A 129 3.45 15.63 7.79
CA GLY A 129 3.68 14.37 8.49
C GLY A 129 2.41 13.55 8.78
N ASN A 130 1.22 14.05 8.42
CA ASN A 130 -0.02 13.29 8.56
C ASN A 130 -0.19 12.29 7.42
N VAL A 131 -0.99 11.26 7.66
CA VAL A 131 -1.36 10.25 6.67
C VAL A 131 -2.75 10.57 6.15
N LEU A 132 -2.90 10.69 4.84
CA LEU A 132 -4.20 10.69 4.18
C LEU A 132 -4.55 9.24 3.81
N ALA A 133 -5.70 8.73 4.24
CA ALA A 133 -6.17 7.38 3.92
C ALA A 133 -7.56 7.47 3.28
N CYS A 134 -7.74 6.84 2.12
CA CYS A 134 -8.96 6.94 1.32
C CYS A 134 -9.76 5.64 1.32
N SER A 135 -11.07 5.77 1.53
CA SER A 135 -12.05 4.69 1.52
C SER A 135 -12.73 4.62 0.15
N SER A 136 -12.70 3.44 -0.49
CA SER A 136 -13.46 3.21 -1.73
C SER A 136 -14.94 2.91 -1.47
N THR A 137 -15.32 2.49 -0.27
CA THR A 137 -16.73 2.30 0.09
C THR A 137 -17.44 3.63 0.29
N PHE A 138 -16.85 4.51 1.10
CA PHE A 138 -17.50 5.76 1.50
C PHE A 138 -17.17 6.92 0.58
N ASN A 139 -16.23 6.75 -0.36
CA ASN A 139 -15.73 7.82 -1.23
C ASN A 139 -15.27 9.04 -0.42
N VAL A 140 -14.55 8.79 0.68
CA VAL A 140 -13.94 9.85 1.50
C VAL A 140 -12.47 9.54 1.75
N CYS A 141 -11.69 10.59 2.04
CA CYS A 141 -10.36 10.44 2.58
C CYS A 141 -10.30 11.07 3.97
N GLU A 142 -9.73 10.34 4.92
CA GLU A 142 -9.55 10.80 6.29
C GLU A 142 -8.07 11.14 6.50
N GLN A 143 -7.81 12.24 7.20
CA GLN A 143 -6.48 12.63 7.61
C GLN A 143 -6.20 12.14 9.02
N LEU A 144 -5.11 11.40 9.18
CA LEU A 144 -4.67 10.78 10.41
C LEU A 144 -3.33 11.40 10.84
N ALA A 145 -3.29 12.06 11.99
CA ALA A 145 -2.05 12.46 12.62
C ALA A 145 -1.38 11.25 13.27
N ILE A 146 -0.06 11.14 13.14
CA ILE A 146 0.73 10.08 13.77
C ILE A 146 0.99 10.47 15.23
N SER A 147 0.47 9.69 16.17
CA SER A 147 0.70 9.85 17.61
C SER A 147 1.37 8.59 18.15
N GLY A 148 2.71 8.54 18.07
CA GLY A 148 3.49 7.37 18.46
C GLY A 148 3.24 6.18 17.51
N SER A 149 2.56 5.14 18.00
CA SER A 149 2.19 3.94 17.23
C SER A 149 0.76 3.94 16.71
N VAL A 150 -0.02 4.98 17.01
CA VAL A 150 -1.44 5.07 16.62
C VAL A 150 -1.71 6.29 15.74
N GLY A 151 -2.70 6.17 14.87
CA GLY A 151 -3.23 7.24 14.05
C GLY A 151 -4.43 7.88 14.74
N VAL A 152 -4.42 9.20 14.87
CA VAL A 152 -5.54 9.98 15.41
C VAL A 152 -6.17 10.77 14.28
N ARG A 153 -7.47 10.63 14.07
CA ARG A 153 -8.19 11.40 13.07
C ARG A 153 -8.13 12.89 13.40
N VAL A 154 -7.72 13.69 12.43
CA VAL A 154 -7.60 15.15 12.55
C VAL A 154 -8.36 15.92 11.47
N GLY A 155 -8.94 15.22 10.49
CA GLY A 155 -9.77 15.85 9.46
C GLY A 155 -10.36 14.82 8.49
N SER A 156 -11.32 15.29 7.69
CA SER A 156 -11.87 14.57 6.55
C SER A 156 -11.77 15.46 5.32
N SER A 157 -11.55 14.85 4.17
CA SER A 157 -11.43 15.51 2.89
C SER A 157 -12.76 15.37 2.14
N ALA A 158 -13.33 16.47 1.67
CA ALA A 158 -14.51 16.49 0.80
C ALA A 158 -14.19 16.21 -0.69
N PHE A 159 -13.02 15.66 -1.02
CA PHE A 159 -12.45 15.69 -2.38
C PHE A 159 -13.03 14.71 -3.40
N ILE A 160 -14.15 14.03 -3.15
CA ILE A 160 -14.73 13.12 -4.14
C ILE A 160 -16.14 13.58 -4.51
N ASP A 161 -16.21 14.43 -5.53
CA ASP A 161 -17.37 14.47 -6.42
C ASP A 161 -17.35 13.16 -7.24
N ASP A 162 -18.49 12.47 -7.33
CA ASP A 162 -18.70 11.10 -7.83
C ASP A 162 -18.27 10.87 -9.31
N ALA A 163 -17.69 11.85 -9.99
CA ALA A 163 -17.61 11.92 -11.44
C ALA A 163 -16.26 11.57 -12.10
N SER A 164 -15.13 11.44 -11.40
CA SER A 164 -13.83 11.22 -12.06
C SER A 164 -13.32 9.77 -11.96
N ARG A 165 -14.09 8.80 -12.45
CA ARG A 165 -13.56 7.47 -12.79
C ARG A 165 -12.81 7.54 -14.11
N VAL A 166 -11.60 8.09 -14.10
CA VAL A 166 -10.69 8.00 -15.25
C VAL A 166 -10.15 6.58 -15.30
N ARG A 167 -10.37 5.87 -16.41
CA ARG A 167 -9.63 4.65 -16.75
C ARG A 167 -8.18 5.04 -17.05
N GLN A 168 -7.37 5.19 -16.02
CA GLN A 168 -5.94 5.44 -16.08
C GLN A 168 -5.19 4.27 -15.40
N PRO A 169 -3.89 4.08 -15.70
CA PRO A 169 -3.07 3.08 -15.02
C PRO A 169 -3.28 3.16 -13.50
N THR A 170 -3.46 2.00 -12.86
CA THR A 170 -3.79 1.93 -11.43
C THR A 170 -2.66 2.46 -10.53
N ASP A 171 -1.42 2.47 -11.03
CA ASP A 171 -0.29 3.14 -10.41
C ASP A 171 0.83 3.39 -11.44
N VAL A 172 1.62 4.46 -11.27
CA VAL A 172 2.85 4.73 -12.03
C VAL A 172 3.90 5.18 -11.03
N VAL A 173 4.97 4.38 -10.93
CA VAL A 173 6.02 4.57 -9.94
C VAL A 173 7.34 4.82 -10.68
N VAL A 174 8.01 5.93 -10.35
CA VAL A 174 9.35 6.26 -10.85
C VAL A 174 10.36 5.89 -9.78
N VAL A 175 11.27 4.97 -10.10
CA VAL A 175 12.41 4.59 -9.24
C VAL A 175 13.68 5.13 -9.89
N PRO A 176 14.57 5.83 -9.15
CA PRO A 176 15.85 6.32 -9.67
C PRO A 176 16.77 5.23 -10.23
#